data_AF-A0A377U364-F1
#
_entry.id   AF-A0A377U364-F1
#
_cell.length_a   1.000
_cell.length_b   1.000
_cell.length_c   1.000
_cell.angle_alpha   90.00
_cell.angle_beta   90.00
_cell.angle_gamma   90.00
#
_symmetry.space_group_name_H-M   'P 1'
#
loop_
_entity.id
_entity.type
_entity.pdbx_description
1 polymer ?
#
loop_
_entity_poly.entity_id
_entity_poly.type
_entity_poly.pdbx_seq_one_letter_code
_entity_poly.pdbx_strand_id
1 'polypeptide(L)' 'MVGPPGTGKTLLAKAIAGEAKVPFFTISGSDFVEMFVGVGASRVRDMFEQAKKAAPWHHLHR' A
#
# COMPACT_ATOMS: atom_id res chain seq x y z
N MET A 1 -9.00 1.98 8.07
CA MET A 1 -9.41 1.49 9.41
C MET A 1 -9.13 2.58 10.42
N VAL A 2 -10.15 3.06 11.15
CA VAL A 2 -10.03 4.19 12.09
C VAL A 2 -10.03 3.64 13.52
N GLY A 3 -9.18 4.17 14.40
CA GLY A 3 -9.13 3.80 15.81
C GLY A 3 -7.83 4.23 16.49
N PRO A 4 -7.75 4.22 17.83
CA PRO A 4 -6.56 4.66 18.59
C PRO A 4 -5.26 3.99 18.13
N PRO A 5 -4.09 4.65 18.16
CA PRO A 5 -2.83 3.99 17.83
C PRO A 5 -2.61 2.73 18.68
N GLY A 6 -1.91 1.72 18.14
CA GLY A 6 -1.63 0.48 18.87
C GLY A 6 -2.72 -0.60 18.84
N THR A 7 -3.93 -0.35 18.30
CA THR A 7 -5.02 -1.35 18.26
C THR A 7 -4.88 -2.40 17.14
N GLY A 8 -3.65 -2.74 16.72
CA GLY A 8 -3.41 -3.84 15.78
C GLY A 8 -3.86 -3.63 14.32
N LYS A 9 -4.26 -2.43 13.91
CA LYS A 9 -4.76 -2.15 12.53
C LYS A 9 -3.77 -2.58 11.44
N THR A 10 -2.50 -2.22 11.60
CA THR A 10 -1.42 -2.61 10.66
C THR A 10 -1.17 -4.11 10.71
N LEU A 11 -1.26 -4.72 11.90
CA LEU A 11 -1.07 -6.16 12.08
C LEU A 11 -2.18 -6.95 11.39
N LEU A 12 -3.43 -6.50 11.52
CA LEU A 12 -4.59 -7.11 10.86
C LEU A 12 -4.45 -7.03 9.33
N ALA A 13 -4.08 -5.87 8.80
CA ALA A 13 -3.87 -5.70 7.37
C ALA A 13 -2.74 -6.61 6.83
N LYS A 14 -1.65 -6.76 7.58
CA LYS A 14 -0.55 -7.66 7.24
C LYS A 14 -0.95 -9.14 7.30
N ALA A 15 -1.74 -9.53 8.31
CA ALA A 15 -2.25 -10.88 8.45
C ALA A 15 -3.16 -11.27 7.27
N ILE A 16 -4.11 -10.40 6.89
CA ILE A 16 -5.00 -10.62 5.75
C ILE A 16 -4.20 -10.80 4.45
N ALA A 17 -3.20 -9.94 4.21
CA ALA A 17 -2.36 -10.05 3.02
C ALA A 17 -1.53 -11.35 3.00
N GLY A 18 -1.01 -11.77 4.17
CA GLY A 18 -0.30 -13.04 4.33
C GLY A 18 -1.18 -14.26 4.07
N GLU A 19 -2.39 -14.29 4.64
CA GLU A 19 -3.37 -15.37 4.43
C GLU A 19 -3.82 -15.47 2.96
N ALA A 20 -4.07 -14.32 2.32
CA ALA A 20 -4.42 -14.27 0.91
C ALA A 20 -3.23 -14.49 -0.04
N LYS A 21 -2.00 -14.62 0.50
CA LYS A 21 -0.73 -14.71 -0.26
C LYS A 21 -0.58 -13.60 -1.32
N VAL A 22 -1.03 -12.39 -0.99
CA VAL A 22 -0.91 -11.22 -1.85
C VAL A 22 0.17 -10.26 -1.32
N PRO A 23 0.81 -9.46 -2.19
CA PRO A 23 1.77 -8.46 -1.74
C PRO A 23 1.14 -7.44 -0.78
N PHE A 24 1.88 -7.05 0.25
CA PHE A 24 1.49 -6.02 1.22
C PHE A 24 2.39 -4.79 1.06
N PHE A 25 1.81 -3.67 0.63
CA PHE A 25 2.52 -2.40 0.48
C PHE A 25 2.11 -1.43 1.59
N THR A 26 3.09 -0.76 2.21
CA THR A 26 2.85 0.26 3.23
C THR A 26 3.56 1.55 2.87
N ILE A 27 2.86 2.67 3.03
CA ILE A 27 3.40 4.02 2.89
C ILE A 27 2.87 4.87 4.04
N SER A 28 3.73 5.71 4.61
CA SER A 28 3.29 6.64 5.65
C SER A 28 2.57 7.83 5.01
N GLY A 29 1.50 8.30 5.66
CA GLY A 29 0.84 9.54 5.25
C GLY A 29 1.79 10.75 5.21
N SER A 30 2.79 10.74 6.07
CA SER A 30 3.83 11.78 6.13
C SER A 30 4.75 11.78 4.92
N ASP A 31 4.90 10.64 4.22
CA ASP A 31 5.75 10.52 3.03
C ASP A 31 5.17 11.28 1.81
N PHE A 32 3.94 11.78 1.94
CA PHE A 32 3.26 12.62 0.94
C PHE A 32 3.32 14.11 1.24
N VAL A 33 3.74 14.50 2.44
CA VAL A 33 3.87 15.90 2.85
C VAL A 33 5.30 16.33 2.57
N GLU A 34 5.57 16.65 1.31
CA GLU A 34 6.88 17.18 0.91
C GLU A 34 6.81 18.68 0.59
N MET A 35 7.94 19.37 0.77
CA MET A 35 8.08 20.80 0.46
C MET A 35 7.86 21.13 -1.03
N PHE A 36 7.92 20.12 -1.91
CA PHE A 36 7.79 20.28 -3.36
C PHE A 36 6.44 19.78 -3.87
N VAL A 37 5.71 20.71 -4.50
CA VAL A 37 4.41 20.44 -5.13
C VAL A 37 4.55 19.32 -6.18
N GLY A 38 3.69 18.31 -6.09
CA GLY A 38 3.58 17.24 -7.08
C GLY A 38 4.39 15.97 -6.78
N VAL A 39 5.37 16.01 -5.88
CA VAL A 39 6.18 14.82 -5.54
C VAL A 39 5.34 13.76 -4.80
N GLY A 40 4.49 14.20 -3.86
CA GLY A 40 3.54 13.31 -3.19
C GLY A 40 2.60 12.61 -4.18
N ALA A 41 2.08 13.33 -5.18
CA ALA A 41 1.20 12.75 -6.18
C ALA A 41 1.90 11.75 -7.12
N SER A 42 3.18 11.98 -7.45
CA SER A 42 3.98 11.00 -8.22
C SER A 42 4.14 9.70 -7.45
N ARG A 43 4.52 9.77 -6.17
CA ARG A 43 4.70 8.58 -5.33
C ARG A 43 3.44 7.73 -5.20
N VAL A 44 2.26 8.37 -5.11
CA VAL A 44 0.99 7.64 -5.15
C VAL A 44 0.88 6.83 -6.44
N ARG A 45 1.12 7.45 -7.59
CA ARG A 45 1.02 6.77 -8.90
C ARG A 45 2.03 5.63 -9.03
N ASP A 46 3.28 5.86 -8.66
CA ASP A 46 4.35 4.85 -8.74
C ASP A 46 4.06 3.65 -7.84
N MET A 47 3.54 3.89 -6.63
CA MET A 47 3.10 2.84 -5.71
C MET A 47 1.99 1.99 -6.33
N PHE A 48 0.97 2.61 -6.94
CA PHE A 48 -0.11 1.87 -7.59
C PHE A 48 0.37 1.09 -8.82
N GLU A 49 1.33 1.63 -9.58
CA GLU A 49 1.94 0.90 -10.70
C GLU A 49 2.69 -0.35 -10.24
N GLN A 50 3.50 -0.23 -9.19
CA GLN A 50 4.23 -1.35 -8.60
C GLN A 50 3.26 -2.40 -8.04
N ALA A 51 2.20 -1.97 -7.36
CA ALA A 51 1.17 -2.85 -6.84
C ALA A 51 0.46 -3.62 -7.97
N LYS A 52 0.15 -2.97 -9.10
CA LYS A 52 -0.43 -3.65 -10.28
C LYS A 52 0.51 -4.68 -10.89
N LYS A 53 1.81 -4.38 -10.98
CA LYS A 53 2.83 -5.32 -11.50
C LYS A 53 3.01 -6.53 -10.58
N ALA A 54 2.90 -6.35 -9.27
CA ALA A 54 3.03 -7.41 -8.29
C ALA A 54 1.73 -8.18 -8.02
N ALA A 55 0.60 -7.72 -8.55
CA ALA A 55 -0.70 -8.32 -8.27
C ALA A 55 -0.79 -9.72 -8.90
N PRO A 56 -1.14 -10.77 -8.13
CA PRO A 56 -1.25 -12.13 -8.65
C PRO A 56 -2.33 -12.26 -9.74
N TRP A 57 -3.36 -11.43 -9.69
CA TRP A 57 -4.43 -11.37 -10.70
C TRP A 57 -3.95 -10.96 -12.10
N HIS A 58 -2.83 -10.23 -12.19
CA HIS A 58 -2.26 -9.80 -13.48
C HIS A 58 -1.63 -10.98 -14.26
N HIS A 59 -1.32 -12.09 -13.57
CA HIS A 59 -0.82 -13.32 -14.19
C HIS A 59 -1.93 -14.27 -14.63
N LEU A 60 -3.16 -14.12 -14.12
CA LEU A 60 -4.27 -15.05 -14.37
C LEU A 60 -5.03 -14.78 -15.69
N HIS A 61 -4.80 -13.63 -16.32
CA HIS A 61 -5.48 -13.18 -17.55
C HIS A 61 -4.54 -12.99 -18.75
N ARG A 62 -3.38 -13.66 -18.76
CA ARG A 62 -2.49 -13.78 -19.93
C ARG A 62 -2.41 -15.22 -20.39
#